data_AF-H1HD81-F1
#
_entry.id   AF-H1HD81-F1
#
_cell.length_a   1.000
_cell.length_b   1.000
_cell.length_c   1.000
_cell.angle_alpha   90.00
_cell.angle_beta   90.00
_cell.angle_gamma   90.00
#
_symmetry.space_group_name_H-M   'P 1'
#
loop_
_entity.id
_entity.type
_entity.pdbx_description
1 polymer ?
#
loop_
_entity_poly.entity_id
_entity_poly.type
_entity_poly.pdbx_seq_one_letter_code
_entity_poly.pdbx_strand_id
1 'polypeptide(L)'
;MRLLILFVKNKFLGEYKVKNAVIYIHGKYGTAEEAKYYKKFFKEADIIGFEYTSEYPWNFQKEFSTFFDDISKKYKKISIIANSIGAYFTMISLFNKNIEKAFFISPIVDMEKLIIDMMLSENITEEELYKKKEIKTSFGEALSWKYLTFARENHIEWNVPTYILYGEKDNLTSYGTILNFVNKSKANLTVMKDGEHWFHTEEQMKFLDNWIKNLT
;
A
#
# COMPACT_ATOMS: atom_id res chain seq x y z
N MET A 1 18.17 -15.31 1.80
CA MET A 1 18.12 -13.86 2.05
C MET A 1 17.19 -13.66 3.25
N ARG A 2 17.70 -13.19 4.39
CA ARG A 2 16.86 -12.93 5.57
C ARG A 2 16.10 -11.63 5.31
N LEU A 3 14.77 -11.71 5.25
CA LEU A 3 13.90 -10.53 5.26
C LEU A 3 14.17 -9.73 6.55
N LEU A 4 14.47 -8.43 6.42
CA LEU A 4 14.66 -7.54 7.56
C LEU A 4 13.28 -7.21 8.14
N ILE A 5 12.79 -8.03 9.06
CA ILE A 5 11.49 -7.77 9.70
C ILE A 5 11.70 -6.84 10.89
N LEU A 6 11.14 -5.64 10.85
CA LEU A 6 11.11 -4.75 12.00
C LEU A 6 9.88 -5.06 12.88
N PHE A 7 10.09 -5.81 13.95
CA PHE A 7 9.05 -6.00 14.97
C PHE A 7 8.99 -4.80 15.91
N VAL A 8 7.90 -4.02 15.86
CA VAL A 8 7.61 -3.01 16.87
C VAL A 8 6.70 -3.64 17.92
N LYS A 9 7.30 -4.41 18.84
CA LYS A 9 6.53 -5.07 19.91
C LYS A 9 5.91 -4.05 20.86
N ASN A 10 4.65 -4.26 21.21
CA ASN A 10 4.06 -3.66 22.40
C ASN A 10 4.64 -4.39 23.62
N LYS A 11 5.46 -3.71 24.42
CA LYS A 11 6.05 -4.28 25.64
C LYS A 11 5.00 -4.23 26.76
N PHE A 12 4.08 -5.19 26.80
CA PHE A 12 3.29 -5.44 28.00
C PHE A 12 4.01 -6.48 28.88
N LEU A 13 4.16 -6.12 30.16
CA LEU A 13 4.53 -7.02 31.24
C LEU A 13 3.48 -8.14 31.35
N GLY A 14 3.92 -9.39 31.39
CA GLY A 14 3.05 -10.54 31.69
C GLY A 14 2.50 -11.27 30.47
N GLU A 15 2.31 -12.57 30.60
CA GLU A 15 2.00 -13.55 29.56
C GLU A 15 0.61 -13.37 28.92
N TYR A 16 0.42 -12.33 28.11
CA TYR A 16 -0.69 -12.27 27.17
C TYR A 16 -0.14 -12.33 25.74
N LYS A 17 -0.21 -13.53 25.14
CA LYS A 17 0.02 -13.73 23.70
C LYS A 17 -1.00 -12.89 22.95
N VAL A 18 -0.60 -11.70 22.48
CA VAL A 18 -1.40 -10.89 21.57
C VAL A 18 -1.73 -11.76 20.35
N LYS A 19 -3.02 -11.98 20.09
CA LYS A 19 -3.48 -12.87 18.99
C LYS A 19 -3.64 -12.13 17.66
N ASN A 20 -3.50 -10.81 17.68
CA ASN A 20 -3.78 -9.93 16.55
C ASN A 20 -2.51 -9.20 16.14
N ALA A 21 -2.30 -9.03 14.84
CA ALA A 21 -1.23 -8.20 14.30
C ALA A 21 -1.79 -7.19 13.31
N VAL A 22 -1.11 -6.05 13.23
CA VAL A 22 -1.27 -5.08 12.15
C VAL A 22 0.06 -4.99 11.41
N ILE A 23 0.05 -5.36 10.14
CA ILE A 23 1.21 -5.21 9.27
C ILE A 23 1.14 -3.83 8.65
N TYR A 24 2.20 -3.04 8.80
CA TYR A 24 2.40 -1.79 8.10
C TYR A 24 3.28 -1.99 6.88
N ILE A 25 2.83 -1.49 5.73
CA ILE A 25 3.51 -1.58 4.44
C ILE A 25 3.69 -0.15 3.93
N HIS A 26 4.95 0.28 3.86
CA HIS A 26 5.28 1.65 3.48
C HIS A 26 5.02 1.92 2.00
N GLY A 27 4.91 3.20 1.66
CA GLY A 27 4.89 3.67 0.29
C GLY A 27 6.29 3.85 -0.28
N LYS A 28 6.38 4.48 -1.44
CA LYS A 28 7.66 4.82 -2.05
C LYS A 28 8.44 5.77 -1.14
N TYR A 29 9.74 5.54 -0.99
CA TYR A 29 10.66 6.29 -0.10
C TYR A 29 10.35 6.23 1.40
N GLY A 30 9.30 5.51 1.81
CA GLY A 30 9.03 5.21 3.21
C GLY A 30 9.87 4.05 3.72
N THR A 31 9.69 3.70 4.99
CA THR A 31 10.40 2.58 5.64
C THR A 31 9.48 1.84 6.59
N ALA A 32 9.84 0.62 6.97
CA ALA A 32 9.13 -0.14 8.00
C ALA A 32 9.13 0.54 9.37
N GLU A 33 10.02 1.50 9.64
CA GLU A 33 10.08 2.21 10.92
C GLU A 33 8.85 3.08 11.18
N GLU A 34 8.20 3.57 10.12
CA GLU A 34 6.97 4.36 10.20
C GLU A 34 5.84 3.58 10.88
N ALA A 35 5.91 2.24 10.91
CA ALA A 35 5.00 1.39 11.66
C ALA A 35 4.91 1.80 13.15
N LYS A 36 5.98 2.34 13.75
CA LYS A 36 5.99 2.82 15.14
C LYS A 36 4.91 3.89 15.39
N TYR A 37 4.59 4.70 14.38
CA TYR A 37 3.57 5.73 14.45
C TYR A 37 2.18 5.17 14.79
N TYR A 38 1.83 4.02 14.21
CA TYR A 38 0.50 3.44 14.31
C TYR A 38 0.24 2.71 15.63
N LYS A 39 1.28 2.48 16.44
CA LYS A 39 1.19 1.83 17.75
C LYS A 39 0.17 2.51 18.68
N LYS A 40 0.01 3.83 18.56
CA LYS A 40 -0.92 4.60 19.40
C LYS A 40 -2.41 4.26 19.17
N PHE A 41 -2.76 3.63 18.04
CA PHE A 41 -4.14 3.29 17.69
C PHE A 41 -4.53 1.86 18.03
N PHE A 42 -3.58 0.92 18.00
CA PHE A 42 -3.86 -0.50 18.20
C PHE A 42 -3.27 -1.01 19.52
N LYS A 43 -4.03 -0.88 20.60
CA LYS A 43 -3.60 -1.33 21.94
C LYS A 43 -3.57 -2.84 22.10
N GLU A 44 -4.41 -3.56 21.34
CA GLU A 44 -4.59 -5.02 21.43
C GLU A 44 -3.99 -5.78 20.24
N ALA A 45 -3.07 -5.16 19.49
CA ALA A 45 -2.36 -5.79 18.40
C ALA A 45 -0.85 -5.49 18.44
N ASP A 46 -0.06 -6.42 17.93
CA ASP A 46 1.34 -6.15 17.60
C ASP A 46 1.43 -5.38 16.29
N ILE A 47 2.26 -4.34 16.25
CA ILE A 47 2.53 -3.60 15.02
C ILE A 47 3.81 -4.13 14.40
N ILE A 48 3.73 -4.53 13.13
CA ILE A 48 4.84 -5.13 12.40
C ILE A 48 5.11 -4.27 11.17
N GLY A 49 6.28 -3.64 11.12
CA GLY A 49 6.74 -2.96 9.91
C GLY A 49 7.33 -3.96 8.94
N PHE A 50 6.84 -3.97 7.71
CA PHE A 50 7.38 -4.81 6.65
C PHE A 50 8.34 -4.01 5.77
N GLU A 51 9.63 -4.35 5.85
CA GLU A 51 10.68 -3.78 4.99
C GLU A 51 10.85 -4.70 3.78
N TYR A 52 10.26 -4.32 2.66
CA TYR A 52 10.45 -5.03 1.41
C TYR A 52 11.67 -4.49 0.67
N THR A 53 12.42 -5.37 0.02
CA THR A 53 13.70 -5.03 -0.64
C THR A 53 13.65 -5.19 -2.15
N SER A 54 12.60 -5.82 -2.66
CA SER A 54 12.41 -5.97 -4.11
C SER A 54 12.24 -4.60 -4.77
N GLU A 55 12.81 -4.44 -5.96
CA GLU A 55 12.62 -3.23 -6.77
C GLU A 55 11.47 -3.38 -7.78
N TYR A 56 11.07 -4.62 -8.09
CA TYR A 56 10.15 -4.91 -9.19
C TYR A 56 8.95 -5.78 -8.76
N PRO A 57 7.77 -5.58 -9.39
CA PRO A 57 6.51 -6.27 -9.10
C PRO A 57 6.55 -7.79 -9.01
N TRP A 58 7.22 -8.44 -9.97
CA TRP A 58 7.30 -9.91 -10.02
C TRP A 58 8.08 -10.50 -8.83
N ASN A 59 8.90 -9.69 -8.16
CA ASN A 59 9.60 -10.10 -6.94
C ASN A 59 8.76 -9.84 -5.67
N PHE A 60 7.93 -8.78 -5.67
CA PHE A 60 7.05 -8.47 -4.52
C PHE A 60 6.07 -9.60 -4.21
N GLN A 61 5.45 -10.23 -5.21
CA GLN A 61 4.48 -11.31 -4.99
C GLN A 61 5.03 -12.41 -4.09
N LYS A 62 6.25 -12.89 -4.37
CA LYS A 62 6.90 -13.92 -3.56
C LYS A 62 7.34 -13.40 -2.20
N GLU A 63 7.93 -12.21 -2.16
CA GLU A 63 8.45 -11.59 -0.94
C GLU A 63 7.33 -11.35 0.09
N PHE A 64 6.25 -10.69 -0.34
CA PHE A 64 5.08 -10.38 0.47
C PHE A 64 4.36 -11.65 0.94
N SER A 65 4.15 -12.61 0.03
CA SER A 65 3.46 -13.87 0.36
C SER A 65 4.25 -14.68 1.39
N THR A 66 5.57 -14.79 1.23
CA THR A 66 6.44 -15.49 2.19
C THR A 66 6.41 -14.82 3.56
N PHE A 67 6.53 -13.49 3.58
CA PHE A 67 6.46 -12.73 4.82
C PHE A 67 5.10 -12.93 5.53
N PHE A 68 4.00 -12.79 4.80
CA PHE A 68 2.66 -12.94 5.37
C PHE A 68 2.46 -14.35 5.95
N ASP A 69 2.92 -15.40 5.25
CA ASP A 69 2.81 -16.79 5.70
C ASP A 69 3.59 -17.06 6.99
N ASP A 70 4.69 -16.35 7.24
CA ASP A 70 5.42 -16.46 8.50
C ASP A 70 4.76 -15.72 9.65
N ILE A 71 4.06 -14.61 9.37
CA ILE A 71 3.28 -13.87 10.37
C ILE A 71 1.99 -14.63 10.72
N SER A 72 1.30 -15.22 9.73
CA SER A 72 0.03 -15.94 9.93
C SER A 72 0.16 -17.19 10.81
N LYS A 73 1.36 -17.77 10.93
CA LYS A 73 1.67 -18.85 11.90
C LYS A 73 1.60 -18.38 13.35
N LYS A 74 1.79 -17.08 13.62
CA LYS A 74 1.92 -16.49 14.96
C LYS A 74 0.66 -15.77 15.43
N TYR A 75 -0.10 -15.21 14.49
CA TYR A 75 -1.26 -14.37 14.77
C TYR A 75 -2.53 -14.98 14.16
N LYS A 76 -3.64 -14.90 14.89
CA LYS A 76 -4.95 -15.40 14.45
C LYS A 76 -5.69 -14.41 13.55
N LYS A 77 -5.52 -13.12 13.82
CA LYS A 77 -6.13 -12.02 13.06
C LYS A 77 -5.04 -11.07 12.59
N ILE A 78 -5.04 -10.75 11.31
CA ILE A 78 -4.07 -9.86 10.71
C ILE A 78 -4.83 -8.77 9.96
N SER A 79 -4.59 -7.52 10.34
CA SER A 79 -5.00 -6.35 9.56
C SER A 79 -3.79 -5.75 8.84
N ILE A 80 -4.03 -4.97 7.80
CA ILE A 80 -2.98 -4.29 7.04
C ILE A 80 -3.21 -2.78 7.06
N ILE A 81 -2.13 -2.02 7.23
CA ILE A 81 -2.05 -0.60 6.86
C ILE A 81 -1.07 -0.50 5.71
N ALA A 82 -1.49 0.08 4.58
CA ALA A 82 -0.61 0.24 3.43
C ALA A 82 -0.74 1.62 2.79
N ASN A 83 0.41 2.22 2.49
CA ASN A 83 0.49 3.56 1.91
C ASN A 83 0.82 3.49 0.41
N SER A 84 0.11 4.24 -0.42
CA SER A 84 0.49 4.48 -1.82
C SER A 84 0.79 3.18 -2.59
N ILE A 85 1.97 3.06 -3.17
CA ILE A 85 2.41 1.87 -3.93
C ILE A 85 2.49 0.61 -3.07
N GLY A 86 2.68 0.73 -1.75
CA GLY A 86 2.62 -0.40 -0.82
C GLY A 86 1.24 -1.06 -0.82
N ALA A 87 0.16 -0.29 -1.03
CA ALA A 87 -1.18 -0.83 -1.18
C ALA A 87 -1.32 -1.63 -2.50
N TYR A 88 -0.74 -1.14 -3.60
CA TYR A 88 -0.70 -1.88 -4.87
C TYR A 88 0.01 -3.23 -4.69
N PHE A 89 1.19 -3.25 -4.10
CA PHE A 89 1.96 -4.47 -3.85
C PHE A 89 1.22 -5.44 -2.93
N THR A 90 0.55 -4.91 -1.89
CA THR A 90 -0.32 -5.69 -1.01
C THR A 90 -1.40 -6.41 -1.81
N MET A 91 -2.11 -5.68 -2.67
CA MET A 91 -3.24 -6.22 -3.41
C MET A 91 -2.82 -7.31 -4.39
N ILE A 92 -1.76 -7.09 -5.19
CA ILE A 92 -1.30 -8.08 -6.17
C ILE A 92 -0.63 -9.30 -5.54
N SER A 93 -0.24 -9.23 -4.27
CA SER A 93 0.54 -10.29 -3.60
C SER A 93 -0.25 -11.08 -2.57
N LEU A 94 -1.24 -10.46 -1.93
CA LEU A 94 -1.93 -11.00 -0.76
C LEU A 94 -3.45 -11.19 -0.95
N PHE A 95 -3.95 -11.09 -2.18
CA PHE A 95 -5.39 -11.17 -2.49
C PHE A 95 -6.12 -12.40 -1.96
N ASN A 96 -5.41 -13.54 -1.85
CA ASN A 96 -5.95 -14.82 -1.39
C ASN A 96 -5.59 -15.15 0.06
N LYS A 97 -4.98 -14.20 0.79
CA LYS A 97 -4.56 -14.40 2.17
C LYS A 97 -5.66 -14.03 3.15
N ASN A 98 -5.65 -14.69 4.31
CA ASN A 98 -6.64 -14.46 5.36
C ASN A 98 -6.35 -13.16 6.12
N ILE A 99 -6.82 -12.03 5.57
CA ILE A 99 -6.69 -10.68 6.12
C ILE A 99 -8.05 -10.24 6.67
N GLU A 100 -8.08 -9.76 7.91
CA GLU A 100 -9.32 -9.33 8.58
C GLU A 100 -9.87 -8.05 7.95
N LYS A 101 -9.00 -7.04 7.77
CA LYS A 101 -9.31 -5.77 7.12
C LYS A 101 -8.04 -5.05 6.69
N ALA A 102 -8.18 -4.12 5.76
CA ALA A 102 -7.11 -3.24 5.30
C ALA A 102 -7.47 -1.76 5.47
N PHE A 103 -6.46 -0.96 5.81
CA PHE A 103 -6.48 0.49 5.88
C PHE A 103 -5.52 1.01 4.81
N PHE A 104 -6.06 1.56 3.73
CA PHE A 104 -5.26 2.07 2.63
C PHE A 104 -5.22 3.60 2.67
N ILE A 105 -4.02 4.16 2.66
CA ILE A 105 -3.79 5.61 2.67
C ILE A 105 -3.23 6.00 1.30
N SER A 106 -4.00 6.80 0.57
CA SER A 106 -3.73 7.23 -0.81
C SER A 106 -3.30 6.07 -1.72
N PRO A 107 -4.04 4.95 -1.81
CA PRO A 107 -3.57 3.76 -2.51
C PRO A 107 -3.39 4.00 -4.02
N ILE A 108 -2.37 3.37 -4.59
CA ILE A 108 -2.34 3.13 -6.04
C ILE A 108 -3.21 1.92 -6.32
N VAL A 109 -4.35 2.15 -6.98
CA VAL A 109 -5.38 1.13 -7.27
C VAL A 109 -5.46 0.77 -8.75
N ASP A 110 -4.68 1.43 -9.60
CA ASP A 110 -4.59 1.15 -11.03
C ASP A 110 -3.19 1.54 -11.51
N MET A 111 -2.28 0.56 -11.51
CA MET A 111 -0.89 0.78 -11.88
C MET A 111 -0.71 1.00 -13.39
N GLU A 112 -1.53 0.35 -14.21
CA GLU A 112 -1.52 0.58 -15.66
C GLU A 112 -1.89 2.04 -15.96
N LYS A 113 -2.99 2.52 -15.37
CA LYS A 113 -3.42 3.91 -15.54
C LYS A 113 -2.35 4.90 -15.07
N LEU A 114 -1.73 4.66 -13.91
CA LEU A 114 -0.64 5.50 -13.40
C LEU A 114 0.54 5.57 -14.39
N ILE A 115 0.98 4.42 -14.92
CA ILE A 115 2.09 4.37 -15.89
C ILE A 115 1.71 5.11 -17.18
N ILE A 116 0.48 4.92 -17.68
CA ILE A 116 -0.02 5.63 -18.86
C ILE A 116 -0.07 7.15 -18.63
N ASP A 117 -0.52 7.60 -17.46
CA ASP A 117 -0.58 9.02 -17.12
C ASP A 117 0.82 9.64 -17.03
N MET A 118 1.80 8.90 -16.50
CA MET A 118 3.21 9.29 -16.51
C MET A 118 3.82 9.33 -17.92
N MET A 119 3.40 8.44 -18.82
CA MET A 119 3.82 8.50 -20.22
C MET A 119 3.26 9.74 -20.91
N LEU A 120 1.98 10.04 -20.67
CA LEU A 120 1.31 11.21 -21.25
C LEU A 120 1.94 12.52 -20.77
N SER A 121 2.33 12.63 -19.50
CA SER A 121 2.97 13.84 -18.97
C SER A 121 4.34 14.12 -19.59
N GLU A 122 5.02 13.10 -20.12
CA GLU A 122 6.32 13.19 -20.78
C GLU A 122 6.23 13.11 -22.32
N ASN A 123 5.01 13.12 -22.88
CA ASN A 123 4.76 12.90 -24.32
C ASN A 123 5.37 11.60 -24.87
N ILE A 124 5.44 10.55 -24.06
CA ILE A 124 5.96 9.24 -24.46
C ILE A 124 4.83 8.38 -25.00
N THR A 125 5.03 7.76 -26.17
CA THR A 125 4.07 6.82 -26.75
C THR A 125 4.34 5.38 -26.32
N GLU A 126 3.33 4.51 -26.38
CA GLU A 126 3.52 3.07 -26.15
C GLU A 126 4.50 2.44 -27.15
N GLU A 127 4.47 2.86 -28.42
CA GLU A 127 5.40 2.37 -29.43
C GLU A 127 6.85 2.73 -29.07
N GLU A 128 7.07 3.95 -28.59
CA GLU A 128 8.38 4.41 -28.13
C GLU A 128 8.86 3.61 -26.92
N LEU A 129 8.01 3.42 -25.91
CA LEU A 129 8.34 2.63 -24.72
C LEU A 129 8.60 1.16 -25.10
N TYR A 130 7.81 0.59 -26.00
CA TYR A 130 8.01 -0.76 -26.52
C TYR A 130 9.38 -0.91 -27.21
N LYS A 131 9.78 0.07 -28.03
CA LYS A 131 11.07 0.06 -28.75
C LYS A 131 12.26 0.26 -27.82
N LYS A 132 12.21 1.26 -26.93
CA LYS A 132 13.31 1.63 -26.03
C LYS A 132 13.41 0.74 -24.79
N LYS A 133 12.36 -0.02 -24.45
CA LYS A 133 12.19 -0.88 -23.27
C LYS A 133 12.14 -0.12 -21.94
N GLU A 134 13.03 0.83 -21.74
CA GLU A 134 13.05 1.71 -20.58
C GLU A 134 13.35 3.15 -21.01
N ILE A 135 12.64 4.11 -20.42
CA ILE A 135 12.81 5.54 -20.67
C ILE A 135 12.88 6.26 -19.34
N LYS A 136 13.98 6.97 -19.10
CA LYS A 136 14.10 7.87 -17.93
C LYS A 136 13.25 9.10 -18.16
N THR A 137 12.44 9.45 -17.17
CA THR A 137 11.58 10.62 -17.18
C THR A 137 12.29 11.82 -16.56
N SER A 138 11.78 13.02 -16.84
CA SER A 138 12.31 14.26 -16.26
C SER A 138 12.24 14.31 -14.73
N PHE A 139 11.30 13.58 -14.13
CA PHE A 139 11.07 13.47 -12.69
C PHE A 139 11.88 12.36 -12.00
N GLY A 140 12.87 11.79 -12.69
CA GLY A 140 13.86 10.88 -12.09
C GLY A 140 13.45 9.41 -12.03
N GLU A 141 12.31 9.05 -12.61
CA GLU A 141 11.82 7.67 -12.65
C GLU A 141 12.07 7.03 -14.02
N ALA A 142 12.07 5.70 -14.07
CA ALA A 142 12.13 4.97 -15.32
C ALA A 142 10.76 4.38 -15.65
N LEU A 143 10.21 4.77 -16.80
CA LEU A 143 9.09 4.05 -17.41
C LEU A 143 9.64 2.76 -18.01
N SER A 144 9.00 1.63 -17.72
CA SER A 144 9.45 0.31 -18.16
C SER A 144 8.33 -0.39 -18.92
N TRP A 145 8.62 -0.81 -20.16
CA TRP A 145 7.71 -1.64 -20.95
C TRP A 145 7.35 -2.92 -20.20
N LYS A 146 8.33 -3.53 -19.53
CA LYS A 146 8.12 -4.76 -18.76
C LYS A 146 7.16 -4.53 -17.59
N TYR A 147 7.23 -3.38 -16.93
CA TYR A 147 6.30 -3.05 -15.85
C TYR A 147 4.90 -2.75 -16.41
N LEU A 148 4.78 -1.97 -17.48
CA LEU A 148 3.48 -1.73 -18.12
C LEU A 148 2.79 -3.05 -18.51
N THR A 149 3.51 -3.97 -19.16
CA THR A 149 3.00 -5.30 -19.49
C THR A 149 2.62 -6.10 -18.24
N PHE A 150 3.45 -6.07 -17.20
CA PHE A 150 3.14 -6.76 -15.94
C PHE A 150 1.83 -6.23 -15.32
N ALA A 151 1.64 -4.90 -15.27
CA ALA A 151 0.45 -4.29 -14.70
C ALA A 151 -0.83 -4.67 -15.48
N ARG A 152 -0.73 -4.78 -16.81
CA ARG A 152 -1.81 -5.27 -17.68
C ARG A 152 -2.18 -6.72 -17.43
N GLU A 153 -1.17 -7.57 -17.23
CA GLU A 153 -1.38 -9.00 -17.01
C GLU A 153 -1.82 -9.33 -15.56
N ASN A 154 -1.58 -8.43 -14.61
CA ASN A 154 -1.84 -8.64 -13.18
C ASN A 154 -2.89 -7.64 -12.67
N HIS A 155 -4.13 -7.84 -13.10
CA HIS A 155 -5.27 -7.07 -12.60
C HIS A 155 -5.46 -7.26 -11.10
N ILE A 156 -5.95 -6.20 -10.43
CA ILE A 156 -6.22 -6.24 -9.00
C ILE A 156 -7.53 -6.98 -8.74
N GLU A 157 -7.42 -8.16 -8.14
CA GLU A 157 -8.55 -8.90 -7.57
C GLU A 157 -8.50 -8.75 -6.04
N TRP A 158 -9.21 -7.76 -5.49
CA TRP A 158 -9.14 -7.48 -4.04
C TRP A 158 -10.52 -7.50 -3.39
N ASN A 159 -10.72 -8.47 -2.49
CA ASN A 159 -12.01 -8.73 -1.82
C ASN A 159 -11.95 -8.59 -0.28
N VAL A 160 -10.82 -8.11 0.26
CA VAL A 160 -10.67 -7.90 1.71
C VAL A 160 -11.47 -6.65 2.12
N PRO A 161 -12.19 -6.67 3.26
CA PRO A 161 -12.82 -5.47 3.81
C PRO A 161 -11.82 -4.33 3.95
N THR A 162 -12.06 -3.21 3.25
CA THR A 162 -11.06 -2.16 3.09
C THR A 162 -11.63 -0.79 3.39
N TYR A 163 -10.89 -0.01 4.18
CA TYR A 163 -11.13 1.40 4.43
C TYR A 163 -10.04 2.21 3.73
N ILE A 164 -10.44 3.19 2.94
CA ILE A 164 -9.55 4.02 2.14
C ILE A 164 -9.62 5.46 2.66
N LEU A 165 -8.46 6.03 2.95
CA LEU A 165 -8.27 7.46 3.09
C LEU A 165 -7.66 8.01 1.80
N TYR A 166 -8.34 8.95 1.16
CA TYR A 166 -7.96 9.57 -0.11
C TYR A 166 -7.89 11.09 0.04
N GLY A 167 -6.84 11.71 -0.50
CA GLY A 167 -6.74 13.17 -0.59
C GLY A 167 -7.45 13.70 -1.83
N GLU A 168 -8.32 14.71 -1.69
CA GLU A 168 -9.03 15.32 -2.83
C GLU A 168 -8.10 15.87 -3.92
N LYS A 169 -6.89 16.30 -3.54
CA LYS A 169 -5.83 16.81 -4.43
C LYS A 169 -4.76 15.75 -4.72
N ASP A 170 -5.09 14.46 -4.63
CA ASP A 170 -4.18 13.40 -5.06
C ASP A 170 -3.88 13.55 -6.57
N ASN A 171 -2.60 13.75 -6.86
CA ASN A 171 -2.07 13.99 -8.19
C ASN A 171 -1.56 12.70 -8.88
N LEU A 172 -1.62 11.55 -8.20
CA LEU A 172 -1.21 10.25 -8.74
C LEU A 172 -2.42 9.36 -9.04
N THR A 173 -3.39 9.31 -8.14
CA THR A 173 -4.63 8.56 -8.31
C THR A 173 -5.80 9.52 -8.46
N SER A 174 -6.43 9.55 -9.64
CA SER A 174 -7.59 10.42 -9.87
C SER A 174 -8.81 9.99 -9.04
N TYR A 175 -9.72 10.93 -8.76
CA TYR A 175 -10.97 10.63 -8.05
C TYR A 175 -11.84 9.59 -8.79
N GLY A 176 -11.88 9.66 -10.13
CA GLY A 176 -12.60 8.67 -10.94
C GLY A 176 -11.99 7.26 -10.80
N THR A 177 -10.66 7.17 -10.78
CA THR A 177 -9.93 5.91 -10.59
C THR A 177 -10.22 5.29 -9.24
N ILE A 178 -10.14 6.08 -8.15
CA ILE A 178 -10.40 5.55 -6.80
C ILE A 178 -11.86 5.15 -6.61
N LEU A 179 -12.81 5.91 -7.17
CA LEU A 179 -14.23 5.59 -7.09
C LEU A 179 -14.58 4.30 -7.85
N ASN A 180 -13.97 4.08 -9.02
CA ASN A 180 -14.12 2.83 -9.77
C ASN A 180 -13.63 1.63 -8.96
N PHE A 181 -12.46 1.75 -8.30
CA PHE A 181 -11.94 0.71 -7.41
C PHE A 181 -12.91 0.44 -6.25
N VAL A 182 -13.35 1.48 -5.56
CA VAL A 182 -14.30 1.41 -4.43
C VAL A 182 -15.58 0.67 -4.81
N ASN A 183 -16.15 0.96 -5.97
CA ASN A 183 -17.36 0.30 -6.46
C ASN A 183 -17.14 -1.19 -6.74
N LYS A 184 -15.97 -1.56 -7.28
CA LYS A 184 -15.63 -2.96 -7.56
C LYS A 184 -15.33 -3.76 -6.30
N SER A 185 -14.54 -3.20 -5.38
CA SER A 185 -14.07 -3.89 -4.17
C SER A 185 -15.03 -3.74 -2.98
N LYS A 186 -16.07 -2.91 -3.11
CA LYS A 186 -16.98 -2.52 -2.02
C LYS A 186 -16.26 -1.92 -0.82
N ALA A 187 -15.17 -1.19 -1.06
CA ALA A 187 -14.41 -0.52 -0.02
C ALA A 187 -15.16 0.69 0.55
N ASN A 188 -14.81 1.11 1.77
CA ASN A 188 -15.28 2.36 2.34
C ASN A 188 -14.31 3.49 1.97
N LEU A 189 -14.80 4.56 1.35
CA LEU A 189 -13.99 5.72 0.96
C LEU A 189 -14.21 6.88 1.92
N THR A 190 -13.13 7.42 2.47
CA THR A 190 -13.08 8.72 3.15
C THR A 190 -12.22 9.66 2.32
N VAL A 191 -12.79 10.81 1.95
CA VAL A 191 -12.07 11.86 1.22
C VAL A 191 -11.69 12.97 2.19
N MET A 192 -10.41 13.29 2.27
CA MET A 192 -9.92 14.50 2.91
C MET A 192 -9.95 15.64 1.91
N LYS A 193 -10.81 16.64 2.17
CA LYS A 193 -10.83 17.89 1.40
C LYS A 193 -9.45 18.56 1.45
N ASP A 194 -8.98 19.07 0.31
CA ASP A 194 -7.66 19.70 0.17
C ASP A 194 -6.46 18.78 0.51
N GLY A 195 -6.68 17.51 0.84
CA GLY A 195 -5.64 16.53 1.15
C GLY A 195 -4.86 16.13 -0.11
N GLU A 196 -3.56 15.93 0.02
CA GLU A 196 -2.67 15.53 -1.08
C GLU A 196 -2.46 14.01 -1.07
N HIS A 197 -1.75 13.50 -2.08
CA HIS A 197 -1.36 12.09 -2.10
C HIS A 197 -0.51 11.72 -0.87
N TRP A 198 0.51 12.52 -0.57
CA TRP A 198 1.35 12.34 0.61
C TRP A 198 0.82 13.17 1.78
N PHE A 199 0.25 12.48 2.77
CA PHE A 199 -0.19 13.09 4.02
C PHE A 199 1.04 13.44 4.87
N HIS A 200 1.32 14.73 5.03
CA HIS A 200 2.52 15.20 5.72
C HIS A 200 2.32 16.50 6.49
N THR A 201 1.35 17.34 6.11
CA THR A 201 1.05 18.57 6.86
C THR A 201 0.40 18.21 8.20
N GLU A 202 0.49 19.10 9.19
CA GLU A 202 -0.15 18.86 10.49
C GLU A 202 -1.65 18.59 10.37
N GLU A 203 -2.33 19.30 9.46
CA GLU A 203 -3.76 19.12 9.22
C GLU A 203 -4.06 17.75 8.62
N GLN A 204 -3.29 17.34 7.61
CA GLN A 204 -3.40 16.02 7.00
C GLN A 204 -3.13 14.90 8.02
N MET A 205 -2.09 15.04 8.84
CA MET A 205 -1.77 14.05 9.87
C MET A 205 -2.81 14.00 10.98
N LYS A 206 -3.40 15.14 11.38
CA LYS A 206 -4.53 15.17 12.33
C LYS A 206 -5.77 14.50 11.74
N PHE A 207 -6.05 14.70 10.46
CA PHE A 207 -7.15 14.03 9.78
C PHE A 207 -6.95 12.51 9.72
N LEU A 208 -5.75 12.07 9.31
CA LEU A 208 -5.36 10.66 9.31
C LEU A 208 -5.48 10.04 10.70
N ASP A 209 -4.99 10.73 11.74
CA ASP A 209 -5.12 10.30 13.14
C ASP A 209 -6.57 10.05 13.54
N ASN A 210 -7.46 10.98 13.21
CA ASN A 210 -8.87 10.88 13.55
C ASN A 210 -9.57 9.79 12.73
N TRP A 211 -9.23 9.68 11.45
CA TRP A 211 -9.75 8.66 10.56
C TRP A 211 -9.44 7.26 11.08
N ILE A 212 -8.18 6.97 11.39
CA ILE A 212 -7.81 5.63 11.86
C ILE A 212 -8.37 5.34 13.26
N LYS A 213 -8.36 6.31 14.19
CA LYS A 213 -8.97 6.15 15.53
C LYS A 213 -10.45 5.76 15.47
N ASN A 214 -11.19 6.25 14.48
CA ASN A 214 -12.62 5.95 14.35
C ASN A 214 -12.88 4.52 13.81
N LEU A 215 -11.86 3.82 13.33
CA LEU A 215 -11.98 2.50 12.69
C LEU A 215 -11.29 1.36 13.48
N THR A 216 -10.62 1.70 14.59
CA THR A 216 -9.78 0.82 15.41
C THR A 216 -10.23 0.81 16.86
#